data_AF-B9SFC4-F1
#
_entry.id   AF-B9SFC4-F1
#
_cell.length_a   1.000
_cell.length_b   1.000
_cell.length_c   1.000
_cell.angle_alpha   90.00
_cell.angle_beta   90.00
_cell.angle_gamma   90.00
#
_symmetry.space_group_name_H-M   'P 1'
#
loop_
_entity.id
_entity.type
_entity.pdbx_description
1 polymer ?
#
loop_
_entity_poly.entity_id
_entity_poly.type
_entity_poly.pdbx_seq_one_letter_code
_entity_poly.pdbx_strand_id
1 'polypeptide(L)'
;MPTPRKVFHRRKLSLRGCSAQEPEKKKTERRSFLSLEEAGLVEISGLSTHERFLCRLTISSLNLLRVISEEEGCAIEELNAGKICDWFVKDKLKREENIDSAVLQWDDSELQF
;
A
#
# COMPACT_ATOMS: atom_id res chain seq x y z
N MET A 1 5.90 -58.05 19.45
CA MET A 1 5.42 -56.77 20.01
C MET A 1 5.78 -55.65 19.04
N PRO A 2 4.85 -55.08 18.26
CA PRO A 2 5.17 -54.02 17.31
C PRO A 2 5.16 -52.64 17.99
N THR A 3 6.20 -51.85 17.75
CA THR A 3 6.38 -50.48 18.25
C THR A 3 5.47 -49.48 17.51
N PRO A 4 4.88 -48.48 18.19
CA PRO A 4 4.01 -47.51 17.52
C PRO A 4 4.83 -46.46 16.77
N ARG A 5 4.58 -46.34 15.45
CA ARG A 5 5.13 -45.28 14.59
C ARG A 5 4.50 -43.94 14.96
N LYS A 6 5.30 -42.98 15.41
CA LYS A 6 4.87 -41.59 15.66
C LYS A 6 4.56 -40.91 14.32
N VAL A 7 3.28 -40.63 14.09
CA VAL A 7 2.81 -39.88 12.91
C VAL A 7 3.01 -38.38 13.17
N PHE A 8 4.04 -37.80 12.56
CA PHE A 8 4.24 -36.35 12.56
C PHE A 8 3.16 -35.68 11.71
N HIS A 9 2.19 -35.05 12.38
CA HIS A 9 1.23 -34.16 11.72
C HIS A 9 1.97 -32.88 11.34
N ARG A 10 2.49 -32.83 10.12
CA ARG A 10 3.04 -31.62 9.51
C ARG A 10 1.87 -30.64 9.30
N ARG A 11 1.69 -29.68 10.21
CA ARG A 11 0.76 -28.58 10.01
C ARG A 11 1.24 -27.81 8.77
N LYS A 12 0.53 -27.94 7.65
CA LYS A 12 0.69 -27.05 6.51
C LYS A 12 0.24 -25.66 6.97
N LEU A 13 1.20 -24.77 7.27
CA LEU A 13 0.92 -23.34 7.24
C LEU A 13 0.65 -22.97 5.78
N SER A 14 -0.62 -22.76 5.45
CA SER A 14 -1.01 -22.12 4.21
C SER A 14 -0.88 -20.61 4.42
N LEU A 15 0.22 -20.02 3.96
CA LEU A 15 0.27 -18.58 3.73
C LEU A 15 -0.66 -18.31 2.55
N ARG A 16 -1.85 -17.78 2.84
CA ARG A 16 -2.78 -17.28 1.83
C ARG A 16 -2.21 -15.96 1.30
N GLY A 17 -1.18 -16.06 0.46
CA GLY A 17 -0.81 -14.99 -0.43
C GLY A 17 -2.01 -14.74 -1.33
N CYS A 18 -2.60 -13.54 -1.23
CA CYS A 18 -3.65 -13.12 -2.13
C CYS A 18 -3.01 -12.85 -3.49
N SER A 19 -2.74 -13.90 -4.25
CA SER A 19 -2.48 -13.82 -5.69
C SER A 19 -3.61 -14.58 -6.37
N ALA A 20 -4.64 -13.82 -6.75
CA ALA A 20 -5.60 -14.28 -7.74
C ALA A 20 -5.00 -13.96 -9.11
N GLN A 21 -4.59 -15.00 -9.84
CA GLN A 21 -4.45 -14.94 -11.29
C GLN A 21 -5.80 -15.26 -11.96
N GLU A 22 -5.95 -14.74 -13.18
CA GLU A 22 -7.03 -14.82 -14.19
C GLU A 22 -7.98 -13.60 -14.24
N PRO A 23 -8.37 -13.10 -15.44
CA PRO A 23 -7.71 -13.01 -16.75
C PRO A 23 -7.57 -11.55 -17.23
N GLU A 24 -6.98 -11.35 -18.41
CA GLU A 24 -6.62 -10.05 -19.02
C GLU A 24 -7.74 -9.01 -19.05
N LYS A 25 -7.64 -8.03 -18.15
CA LYS A 25 -8.11 -6.66 -18.36
C LYS A 25 -6.91 -5.78 -18.02
N LYS A 26 -6.67 -4.71 -18.77
CA LYS A 26 -5.77 -3.61 -18.36
C LYS A 26 -6.26 -3.06 -17.02
N LYS A 27 -5.98 -3.76 -15.92
CA LYS A 27 -6.05 -3.22 -14.58
C LYS A 27 -4.85 -2.31 -14.51
N THR A 28 -5.10 -1.01 -14.58
CA THR A 28 -4.19 -0.02 -14.03
C THR A 28 -3.81 -0.54 -12.64
N GLU A 29 -2.58 -1.07 -12.50
CA GLU A 29 -2.09 -1.56 -11.21
C GLU A 29 -2.07 -0.36 -10.28
N ARG A 30 -3.08 -0.28 -9.42
CA ARG A 30 -3.20 0.78 -8.40
C ARG A 30 -1.88 0.80 -7.64
N ARG A 31 -1.09 1.86 -7.83
CA ARG A 31 0.22 1.98 -7.20
C ARG A 31 0.04 2.00 -5.69
N SER A 32 0.72 1.09 -5.00
CA SER A 32 0.78 1.09 -3.53
C SER A 32 1.90 2.01 -3.07
N PHE A 33 1.63 2.86 -2.08
CA PHE A 33 2.66 3.66 -1.41
C PHE A 33 3.51 2.86 -0.42
N LEU A 34 3.16 1.59 -0.18
CA LEU A 34 3.97 0.66 0.58
C LEU A 34 4.57 -0.37 -0.37
N SER A 35 5.90 -0.37 -0.50
CA SER A 35 6.62 -1.36 -1.30
C SER A 35 6.61 -2.74 -0.64
N LEU A 36 6.91 -3.79 -1.42
CA LEU A 36 7.00 -5.15 -0.91
C LEU A 36 8.13 -5.30 0.13
N GLU A 37 9.24 -4.59 -0.07
CA GLU A 37 10.36 -4.57 0.87
C GLU A 37 9.96 -3.94 2.21
N GLU A 38 9.32 -2.77 2.17
CA GLU A 38 8.84 -2.10 3.38
C GLU A 38 7.77 -2.91 4.11
N ALA A 39 6.82 -3.49 3.37
CA ALA A 39 5.84 -4.40 3.95
C ALA A 39 6.53 -5.60 4.64
N GLY A 40 7.57 -6.16 4.01
CA GLY A 40 8.37 -7.23 4.59
C GLY A 40 9.03 -6.83 5.91
N LEU A 41 9.66 -5.64 5.95
CA LEU A 41 10.26 -5.09 7.18
C LEU A 41 9.23 -4.96 8.31
N VAL A 42 8.03 -4.49 7.98
CA VAL A 42 6.93 -4.36 8.94
C VAL A 42 6.46 -5.72 9.47
N GLU A 43 6.37 -6.76 8.64
CA GLU A 43 5.96 -8.10 9.09
C GLU A 43 6.99 -8.78 10.00
N ILE A 44 8.29 -8.56 9.79
CA ILE A 44 9.37 -9.18 10.58
C ILE A 44 9.78 -8.37 11.82
N SER A 45 9.23 -7.17 12.01
CA SER A 45 9.55 -6.25 13.11
C SER A 45 9.17 -6.74 14.51
N GLY A 46 8.36 -7.81 14.61
CA GLY A 46 7.85 -8.32 15.88
C GLY A 46 6.71 -7.48 16.50
N LEU A 47 6.20 -6.49 15.77
CA LEU A 47 5.07 -5.65 16.21
C LEU A 47 3.76 -6.43 16.32
N SER A 48 2.93 -6.02 17.29
CA SER A 48 1.55 -6.50 17.42
C SER A 48 0.68 -6.02 16.24
N THR A 49 -0.51 -6.60 16.09
CA THR A 49 -1.40 -6.30 14.94
C THR A 49 -1.72 -4.81 14.79
N HIS A 50 -2.02 -4.11 15.90
CA HIS A 50 -2.37 -2.69 15.87
C HIS A 50 -1.17 -1.82 15.49
N GLU A 51 -0.01 -2.12 16.06
CA GLU A 51 1.24 -1.41 15.75
C GLU A 51 1.66 -1.65 14.30
N ARG A 52 1.44 -2.86 13.78
CA ARG A 52 1.73 -3.19 12.38
C ARG A 52 0.88 -2.38 11.43
N PHE A 53 -0.41 -2.27 11.70
CA PHE A 53 -1.31 -1.42 10.92
C PHE A 53 -0.84 0.03 10.93
N LEU A 54 -0.55 0.57 12.12
CA LEU A 54 -0.06 1.94 12.25
C LEU A 54 1.27 2.14 11.52
N CYS A 55 2.19 1.19 11.62
CA CYS A 55 3.48 1.26 10.94
C CYS A 55 3.33 1.27 9.41
N ARG A 56 2.46 0.41 8.86
CA ARG A 56 2.13 0.42 7.42
C ARG A 56 1.54 1.75 6.99
N LEU A 57 0.63 2.31 7.79
CA LEU A 57 0.04 3.63 7.55
C LEU A 57 1.13 4.70 7.52
N THR A 58 1.99 4.75 8.54
CA THR A 58 3.05 5.76 8.66
C THR A 58 4.04 5.70 7.51
N ILE A 59 4.52 4.51 7.12
CA ILE A 59 5.44 4.37 5.97
C ILE A 59 4.75 4.80 4.68
N SER A 60 3.50 4.38 4.47
CA SER A 60 2.73 4.80 3.28
C SER A 60 2.58 6.33 3.22
N SER A 61 2.29 6.97 4.36
CA SER A 61 2.22 8.43 4.46
C SER A 61 3.55 9.10 4.16
N LEU A 62 4.67 8.55 4.66
CA LEU A 62 6.00 9.08 4.37
C LEU A 62 6.32 9.02 2.87
N ASN A 63 6.00 7.91 2.21
CA ASN A 63 6.24 7.76 0.78
C ASN A 63 5.36 8.70 -0.06
N LEU A 64 4.11 8.92 0.35
CA LEU A 64 3.27 9.95 -0.28
C LEU A 64 3.87 11.35 -0.09
N LEU A 65 4.34 11.70 1.11
CA LEU A 65 4.98 13.01 1.35
C LEU A 65 6.23 13.21 0.48
N ARG A 66 7.01 12.16 0.23
CA ARG A 66 8.14 12.21 -0.72
C ARG A 66 7.67 12.55 -2.13
N VAL A 67 6.63 11.88 -2.63
CA VAL A 67 6.04 12.18 -3.94
C VAL A 67 5.54 13.63 -4.01
N ILE A 68 4.85 14.11 -2.97
CA ILE A 68 4.39 15.51 -2.89
C ILE A 68 5.59 16.48 -2.95
N SER A 69 6.66 16.20 -2.21
CA SER A 69 7.86 17.05 -2.22
C SER A 69 8.52 17.11 -3.59
N GLU A 70 8.56 15.99 -4.31
CA GLU A 70 9.09 15.90 -5.68
C GLU A 70 8.23 16.68 -6.68
N GLU A 71 6.90 16.58 -6.61
CA GLU A 71 6.00 17.30 -7.52
C GLU A 71 5.95 18.81 -7.25
N GLU A 72 6.03 19.23 -5.98
CA GLU A 72 6.09 20.67 -5.62
C GLU A 72 7.51 21.25 -5.77
N GLY A 73 8.52 20.41 -6.04
CA GLY A 73 9.91 20.85 -6.23
C GLY A 73 10.54 21.48 -4.98
N CYS A 74 10.14 21.02 -3.79
CA CYS A 74 10.66 21.53 -2.51
C CYS A 74 11.16 20.39 -1.63
N ALA A 75 11.96 20.71 -0.61
CA ALA A 75 12.45 19.70 0.32
C ALA A 75 11.29 19.17 1.19
N ILE A 76 11.34 17.90 1.60
CA ILE A 76 10.26 17.29 2.40
C ILE A 76 10.06 18.01 3.75
N GLU A 77 11.12 18.61 4.29
CA GLU A 77 11.12 19.41 5.51
C GLU A 77 10.38 20.75 5.34
N GLU A 78 10.24 21.23 4.11
CA GLU A 78 9.52 22.47 3.79
C GLU A 78 8.03 22.24 3.52
N LEU A 79 7.58 20.98 3.52
CA LEU A 79 6.16 20.66 3.44
C LEU A 79 5.46 21.09 4.71
N ASN A 80 4.33 21.77 4.53
CA ASN A 80 3.42 22.15 5.61
C ASN A 80 1.99 21.80 5.21
N ALA A 81 1.06 21.90 6.16
CA ALA A 81 -0.34 21.56 5.93
C ALA A 81 -0.96 22.29 4.73
N GLY A 82 -0.60 23.57 4.52
CA GLY A 82 -1.07 24.36 3.38
C GLY A 82 -0.61 23.76 2.05
N LYS A 83 0.71 23.54 1.89
CA LYS A 83 1.27 22.93 0.68
C LYS A 83 0.69 21.54 0.39
N ILE A 84 0.49 20.73 1.44
CA ILE A 84 -0.10 19.41 1.31
C ILE A 84 -1.55 19.53 0.81
N CYS A 85 -2.37 20.38 1.44
CA CYS A 85 -3.75 20.62 1.00
C CYS A 85 -3.81 21.11 -0.45
N ASP A 86 -2.97 22.09 -0.82
CA ASP A 86 -2.91 22.62 -2.17
C ASP A 86 -2.55 21.53 -3.19
N TRP A 87 -1.59 20.68 -2.87
CA TRP A 87 -1.23 19.54 -3.70
C TRP A 87 -2.40 18.57 -3.88
N PHE A 88 -3.14 18.24 -2.82
CA PHE A 88 -4.32 17.36 -2.92
C PHE A 88 -5.41 17.94 -3.84
N VAL A 89 -5.59 19.27 -3.84
CA VAL A 89 -6.51 19.95 -4.75
C VAL A 89 -6.01 19.85 -6.19
N LYS A 90 -4.72 20.10 -6.44
CA LYS A 90 -4.11 19.95 -7.77
C LYS A 90 -4.21 18.52 -8.29
N ASP A 91 -3.91 17.52 -7.45
CA ASP A 91 -3.97 16.11 -7.81
C ASP A 91 -5.42 15.65 -8.09
N LYS A 92 -6.40 16.20 -7.36
CA LYS A 92 -7.82 16.00 -7.68
C LYS A 92 -8.16 16.53 -9.08
N LEU A 93 -7.71 17.72 -9.45
CA LEU A 93 -7.95 18.28 -10.79
C LEU A 93 -7.31 17.41 -11.87
N LYS A 94 -6.08 16.90 -11.65
CA LYS A 94 -5.43 15.95 -12.56
C LYS A 94 -6.31 14.72 -12.81
N ARG A 95 -6.97 14.18 -11.77
CA ARG A 95 -7.90 13.04 -11.93
C ARG A 95 -9.10 13.36 -12.80
N GLU A 96 -9.68 14.56 -12.63
CA GLU A 96 -10.84 15.01 -13.40
C GLU A 96 -10.50 15.14 -14.89
N GLU A 97 -9.27 15.53 -15.23
CA GLU A 97 -8.78 15.60 -16.61
C GLU A 97 -8.37 14.23 -17.16
N ASN A 98 -7.56 13.48 -16.40
CA ASN A 98 -7.06 12.16 -16.75
C ASN A 98 -6.60 11.39 -15.50
N ILE A 99 -7.33 10.33 -15.14
CA ILE A 99 -7.02 9.49 -13.97
C ILE A 99 -5.60 8.91 -13.97
N ASP A 100 -5.02 8.64 -15.14
CA ASP A 100 -3.66 8.09 -15.24
C ASP A 100 -2.57 9.13 -14.95
N SER A 101 -2.90 10.42 -15.01
CA SER A 101 -1.97 11.53 -14.74
C SER A 101 -1.88 11.90 -13.25
N ALA A 102 -2.87 11.49 -12.45
CA ALA A 102 -2.88 11.74 -11.03
C ALA A 102 -2.03 10.72 -10.26
N VAL A 103 -1.42 11.18 -9.17
CA VAL A 103 -0.71 10.33 -8.22
C VAL A 103 -1.71 9.47 -7.45
N LEU A 104 -2.83 10.05 -7.01
CA LEU A 104 -3.89 9.30 -6.34
C LEU A 104 -4.91 8.84 -7.38
N GLN A 105 -4.79 7.59 -7.82
CA GLN A 105 -5.71 6.96 -8.77
C GLN A 105 -6.95 6.40 -8.06
N TRP A 106 -7.73 7.29 -7.46
CA TRP A 106 -9.03 6.96 -6.88
C TRP A 106 -10.09 7.03 -7.99
N ASP A 107 -10.77 5.92 -8.21
CA ASP A 107 -11.91 5.84 -9.14
C ASP A 107 -13.16 6.08 -8.31
N ASP A 108 -13.78 7.25 -8.48
CA ASP A 108 -15.02 7.63 -7.78
C ASP A 108 -16.22 6.76 -8.23
N SER A 109 -16.06 5.96 -9.30
CA SER A 109 -17.09 5.04 -9.78
C SER A 109 -17.37 3.88 -8.80
N GLU A 110 -16.44 3.56 -7.90
CA GLU A 110 -16.63 2.54 -6.85
C GLU A 110 -17.50 3.03 -5.66
N LEU A 111 -17.84 4.32 -5.61
CA LEU A 111 -18.59 4.94 -4.50
C LEU A 111 -20.10 5.14 -4.79
N GLN A 112 -20.61 4.61 -5.90
CA GLN A 112 -22.05 4.60 -6.17
C GLN A 112 -22.74 3.53 -5.31
N PHE A 113 -23.20 3.93 -4.12
CA PHE A 113 -24.13 3.17 -3.29
C PHE A 113 -25.59 3.50 -3.63
#